data_AF-A0A1V6RG24-F1
#
_entry.id   AF-A0A1V6RG24-F1
#
_cell.length_a   1.000
_cell.length_b   1.000
_cell.length_c   1.000
_cell.angle_alpha   90.00
_cell.angle_beta   90.00
_cell.angle_gamma   90.00
#
_symmetry.space_group_name_H-M   'P 1'
#
loop_
_entity.id
_entity.type
_entity.pdbx_description
1 polymer ?
#
loop_
_entity_poly.entity_id
_entity_poly.type
_entity_poly.pdbx_seq_one_letter_code
_entity_poly.pdbx_strand_id
1 'polypeptide(L)'
;MAERNPGIRATVDLLIFDYMVCMCISGLLEAVHQARPTEDIEWFALLVEQFHRRLLDHRLEGPLPWDLDLKLRILYLSNHFLHWYPPKDRDLGHFVTLSDIAVQFMDFCHSAVANVSRRRWFDLGAHFMVHAMLEEEVRFPEQLNRLCNWRTNDSELDIWWEVSRTMFLEHMPPPFGTADPMSREELSEKFPLQCLQHRYVDFFEDLMEVLDAPLLLQLEQGQLEGLTREQTQQIREYCGFW
;
A
#
# COMPACT_ATOMS: atom_id res chain seq x y z
N MET A 1 36.10 -0.05 -25.56
CA MET A 1 35.01 -0.27 -24.58
C MET A 1 33.72 -0.27 -25.37
N ALA A 2 33.07 -1.42 -25.54
CA ALA A 2 31.80 -1.48 -26.27
C ALA A 2 30.77 -0.66 -25.48
N GLU A 3 30.16 0.33 -26.14
CA GLU A 3 29.04 1.06 -25.58
C GLU A 3 27.95 0.04 -25.22
N ARG A 4 27.69 -0.10 -23.91
CA ARG A 4 26.56 -0.89 -23.42
C ARG A 4 25.30 -0.31 -24.06
N ASN A 5 24.59 -1.14 -24.84
CA ASN A 5 23.33 -0.79 -25.44
C ASN A 5 22.43 -0.10 -24.39
N PRO A 6 22.04 1.18 -24.57
CA PRO A 6 21.29 1.95 -23.58
C PRO A 6 19.98 1.26 -23.17
N GLY A 7 19.36 0.51 -24.09
CA GLY A 7 18.17 -0.29 -23.78
C GLY A 7 18.43 -1.39 -22.73
N ILE A 8 19.58 -2.07 -22.79
CA ILE A 8 19.95 -3.10 -21.79
C ILE A 8 20.11 -2.46 -20.41
N ARG A 9 20.66 -1.24 -20.34
CA ARG A 9 20.85 -0.54 -19.06
C ARG A 9 19.51 -0.19 -18.42
N ALA A 10 18.58 0.38 -19.19
CA ALA A 10 17.25 0.71 -18.70
C ALA A 10 16.49 -0.52 -18.20
N THR A 11 16.57 -1.65 -18.92
CA THR A 11 15.98 -2.92 -18.46
C THR A 11 16.58 -3.38 -17.14
N VAL A 12 17.91 -3.38 -17.01
CA VAL A 12 18.57 -3.79 -15.76
C VAL A 12 18.20 -2.87 -14.60
N ASP A 13 18.12 -1.56 -14.81
CA ASP A 13 17.73 -0.63 -13.76
C ASP A 13 16.29 -0.88 -13.29
N LEU A 14 15.37 -1.22 -14.21
CA LEU A 14 13.99 -1.59 -13.88
C LEU A 14 13.92 -2.89 -13.07
N LEU A 15 14.72 -3.90 -13.42
CA LEU A 15 14.76 -5.17 -12.67
C LEU A 15 15.29 -4.98 -11.25
N ILE A 16 16.34 -4.16 -11.09
CA ILE A 16 16.89 -3.81 -9.78
C ILE A 16 15.84 -3.05 -8.97
N PHE A 17 15.17 -2.09 -9.60
CA PHE A 17 14.19 -1.26 -8.92
C PHE A 17 12.96 -2.06 -8.47
N ASP A 18 12.42 -2.93 -9.32
CA ASP A 18 11.30 -3.81 -8.97
C ASP A 18 11.65 -4.71 -7.77
N TYR A 19 12.85 -5.30 -7.77
CA TYR A 19 13.35 -6.06 -6.63
C TYR A 19 13.41 -5.21 -5.36
N MET A 20 14.01 -4.01 -5.43
CA MET A 20 14.13 -3.12 -4.27
C MET A 20 12.77 -2.69 -3.72
N VAL A 21 11.81 -2.39 -4.61
CA VAL A 21 10.44 -2.02 -4.24
C VAL A 21 9.78 -3.17 -3.49
N CYS A 22 9.82 -4.40 -4.00
CA CYS A 22 9.23 -5.56 -3.33
C CYS A 22 9.84 -5.81 -1.95
N MET A 23 11.16 -5.77 -1.82
CA MET A 23 11.83 -5.93 -0.53
C MET A 23 11.43 -4.82 0.45
N CYS A 24 11.26 -3.60 -0.03
CA CYS A 24 10.86 -2.47 0.80
C CYS A 24 9.40 -2.58 1.24
N ILE A 25 8.50 -3.03 0.35
CA ILE A 25 7.11 -3.33 0.72
C ILE A 25 7.06 -4.37 1.84
N SER A 26 7.74 -5.51 1.69
CA SER A 26 7.76 -6.54 2.74
C SER A 26 8.26 -6.00 4.08
N GLY A 27 9.33 -5.20 4.07
CA GLY A 27 9.85 -4.57 5.29
C GLY A 27 8.89 -3.53 5.90
N LEU A 28 8.19 -2.77 5.07
CA LEU A 28 7.17 -1.80 5.53
C LEU A 28 5.95 -2.50 6.11
N LEU A 29 5.47 -3.58 5.48
CA LEU A 29 4.32 -4.35 5.98
C LEU A 29 4.65 -4.99 7.33
N GLU A 30 5.85 -5.55 7.50
CA GLU A 30 6.33 -6.05 8.79
C GLU A 30 6.39 -4.93 9.85
N ALA A 31 6.90 -3.75 9.49
CA ALA A 31 6.96 -2.60 10.39
C ALA A 31 5.56 -2.10 10.78
N VAL A 32 4.59 -2.12 9.85
CA VAL A 32 3.18 -1.80 10.12
C VAL A 32 2.57 -2.84 11.06
N HIS A 33 2.81 -4.13 10.82
CA HIS A 33 2.34 -5.22 11.66
C HIS A 33 2.84 -5.08 13.10
N GLN A 34 4.12 -4.73 13.27
CA GLN A 34 4.74 -4.49 14.57
C GLN A 34 4.43 -3.09 15.16
N ALA A 35 3.71 -2.23 14.42
CA ALA A 35 3.46 -0.84 14.75
C ALA A 35 4.72 -0.04 15.11
N ARG A 36 5.85 -0.36 14.47
CA ARG A 36 7.16 0.20 14.82
C ARG A 36 8.05 0.35 13.58
N PRO A 37 8.40 1.58 13.17
CA PRO A 37 9.43 1.78 12.17
C PRO A 37 10.80 1.36 12.71
N THR A 38 11.63 0.81 11.84
CA THR A 38 13.05 0.54 12.10
C THR A 38 13.89 1.54 11.32
N GLU A 39 15.06 1.93 11.83
CA GLU A 39 15.96 2.83 11.09
C GLU A 39 16.31 2.23 9.72
N ASP A 40 16.51 0.91 9.66
CA ASP A 40 16.82 0.19 8.42
C ASP A 40 15.72 0.35 7.36
N ILE A 41 14.44 0.23 7.73
CA ILE A 41 13.35 0.36 6.74
C ILE A 41 13.16 1.81 6.30
N GLU A 42 13.37 2.78 7.18
CA GLU A 42 13.32 4.21 6.83
C GLU A 42 14.42 4.57 5.82
N TRP A 43 15.65 4.15 6.08
CA TRP A 43 16.77 4.33 5.15
C TRP A 43 16.51 3.64 3.82
N PHE A 44 15.95 2.43 3.84
CA PHE A 44 15.70 1.68 2.62
C PHE A 44 14.57 2.30 1.78
N ALA A 45 13.49 2.77 2.40
CA ALA A 45 12.41 3.49 1.72
C ALA A 45 12.92 4.76 1.05
N LEU A 46 13.77 5.54 1.73
CA LEU A 46 14.42 6.72 1.16
C LEU A 46 15.32 6.38 -0.03
N LEU A 47 16.06 5.26 0.05
CA LEU A 47 16.89 4.79 -1.06
C LEU A 47 16.05 4.41 -2.28
N VAL A 48 14.94 3.68 -2.08
CA VAL A 48 14.00 3.31 -3.15
C VAL A 48 13.41 4.57 -3.80
N GLU A 49 13.00 5.55 -2.99
CA GLU A 49 12.45 6.80 -3.51
C GLU A 49 13.48 7.59 -4.33
N GLN A 50 14.73 7.69 -3.85
CA GLN A 50 15.81 8.33 -4.60
C GLN A 50 16.11 7.60 -5.92
N PHE A 51 16.05 6.27 -5.92
CA PHE A 51 16.23 5.47 -7.12
C PHE A 51 15.08 5.71 -8.12
N HIS A 52 13.83 5.75 -7.63
CA HIS A 52 12.65 6.05 -8.43
C HIS A 52 12.78 7.41 -9.14
N ARG A 53 13.11 8.47 -8.40
CA ARG A 53 13.28 9.82 -8.98
C ARG A 53 14.35 9.82 -10.08
N ARG A 54 15.49 9.15 -9.84
CA ARG A 54 16.57 9.06 -10.83
C ARG A 54 16.20 8.27 -12.09
N LEU A 55 15.38 7.24 -11.94
CA LEU A 55 14.84 6.48 -13.08
C LEU A 55 13.96 7.36 -13.96
N LEU A 56 13.02 8.08 -13.35
CA LEU A 56 12.09 8.98 -14.04
C LEU A 56 12.82 10.10 -14.78
N ASP A 57 13.82 10.71 -14.15
CA ASP A 57 14.50 11.87 -14.71
C ASP A 57 15.41 11.57 -15.91
N HIS A 58 15.95 10.33 -16.02
CA HIS A 58 17.08 10.07 -16.92
C HIS A 58 17.00 8.80 -17.77
N ARG A 59 16.07 7.87 -17.50
CA ARG A 59 16.21 6.50 -18.03
C ARG A 59 14.94 5.83 -18.57
N LEU A 60 13.78 6.47 -18.45
CA LEU A 60 12.53 5.90 -18.92
C LEU A 60 12.05 6.55 -20.22
N GLU A 61 11.97 5.76 -21.29
CA GLU A 61 11.39 6.17 -22.58
C GLU A 61 9.86 5.97 -22.61
N GLY A 62 9.22 5.66 -21.48
CA GLY A 62 7.79 5.39 -21.38
C GLY A 62 7.31 5.24 -19.93
N PRO A 63 6.00 4.95 -19.74
CA PRO A 63 5.47 4.68 -18.40
C PRO A 63 6.10 3.43 -17.79
N LEU A 64 6.05 3.33 -16.46
CA LEU A 64 6.46 2.12 -15.76
C LEU A 64 5.57 0.93 -16.18
N PRO A 65 6.12 -0.31 -16.14
CA PRO A 65 5.30 -1.51 -16.18
C PRO A 65 4.17 -1.42 -15.16
N TRP A 66 2.95 -1.80 -15.56
CA TRP A 66 1.75 -1.64 -14.73
C TRP A 66 1.88 -2.30 -13.35
N ASP A 67 2.47 -3.49 -13.29
CA ASP A 67 2.72 -4.23 -12.05
C ASP A 67 3.66 -3.47 -11.09
N LEU A 68 4.75 -2.90 -11.63
CA LEU A 68 5.68 -2.07 -10.87
C LEU A 68 5.04 -0.75 -10.39
N ASP A 69 4.18 -0.13 -11.21
CA ASP A 69 3.40 1.04 -10.79
C ASP A 69 2.49 0.71 -9.60
N LEU A 70 1.81 -0.44 -9.62
CA LEU A 70 1.01 -0.89 -8.49
C LEU A 70 1.86 -1.10 -7.24
N LYS A 71 2.98 -1.83 -7.35
CA LYS A 71 3.91 -2.05 -6.23
C LYS A 71 4.39 -0.74 -5.62
N LEU A 72 4.71 0.28 -6.44
CA LEU A 72 5.07 1.59 -5.92
C LEU A 72 3.94 2.27 -5.14
N ARG A 73 2.69 2.16 -5.60
CA ARG A 73 1.55 2.68 -4.85
C ARG A 73 1.38 1.95 -3.51
N ILE A 74 1.57 0.63 -3.48
CA ILE A 74 1.59 -0.17 -2.23
C ILE A 74 2.68 0.35 -1.29
N LEU A 75 3.89 0.58 -1.81
CA LEU A 75 5.01 1.13 -1.04
C LEU A 75 4.66 2.49 -0.43
N TYR A 76 4.13 3.43 -1.23
CA TYR A 76 3.81 4.77 -0.74
C TYR A 76 2.66 4.77 0.27
N LEU A 77 1.60 4.00 0.02
CA LEU A 77 0.50 3.81 0.97
C LEU A 77 1.01 3.24 2.30
N SER A 78 1.85 2.20 2.24
CA SER A 78 2.37 1.53 3.43
C SER A 78 3.32 2.42 4.20
N ASN A 79 4.14 3.20 3.50
CA ASN A 79 5.00 4.20 4.13
C ASN A 79 4.18 5.32 4.80
N HIS A 80 3.12 5.82 4.15
CA HIS A 80 2.22 6.80 4.78
C HIS A 80 1.52 6.24 6.01
N PHE A 81 1.04 5.00 5.94
CA PHE A 81 0.32 4.37 7.04
C PHE A 81 1.24 4.03 8.22
N LEU A 82 2.48 3.58 7.96
CA LEU A 82 3.49 3.36 9.00
C LEU A 82 3.81 4.64 9.79
N HIS A 83 3.89 5.78 9.09
CA HIS A 83 4.22 7.07 9.69
C HIS A 83 2.98 7.87 10.12
N TRP A 84 1.80 7.27 10.06
CA TRP A 84 0.58 7.94 10.50
C TRP A 84 0.56 7.99 12.03
N TYR A 85 0.75 9.20 12.55
CA TYR A 85 0.59 9.51 13.97
C TYR A 85 -0.23 10.79 14.08
N PRO A 86 -1.43 10.75 14.72
CA PRO A 86 -2.25 11.95 14.89
C PRO A 86 -1.43 13.07 15.54
N PRO A 87 -1.28 14.25 14.90
CA PRO A 87 -0.44 15.31 15.43
C PRO A 87 -1.00 15.77 16.77
N LYS A 88 -0.17 15.88 17.81
CA LYS A 88 -0.63 16.35 19.13
C LYS A 88 -0.74 17.88 19.19
N ASP A 89 0.10 18.58 18.42
CA ASP A 89 0.21 20.04 18.39
C ASP A 89 -0.28 20.65 17.06
N ARG A 90 -0.31 21.99 16.99
CA ARG A 90 -0.80 22.77 15.84
C ARG A 90 0.14 22.81 14.63
N ASP A 91 1.30 22.16 14.69
CA ASP A 91 2.20 22.11 13.53
C ASP A 91 1.71 21.02 12.58
N LEU A 92 0.79 21.42 11.69
CA LEU A 92 0.10 20.53 10.76
C LEU A 92 0.98 20.09 9.57
N GLY A 93 2.19 20.66 9.43
CA GLY A 93 3.28 20.18 8.55
C GLY A 93 2.86 19.52 7.23
N HIS A 94 3.60 18.49 6.82
CA HIS A 94 3.22 17.57 5.72
C HIS A 94 2.51 16.33 6.29
N PHE A 95 1.59 16.53 7.24
CA PHE A 95 0.84 15.42 7.83
C PHE A 95 -0.17 14.87 6.81
N VAL A 96 -0.14 13.56 6.58
CA VAL A 96 -1.14 12.86 5.76
C VAL A 96 -2.18 12.25 6.70
N THR A 97 -3.44 12.66 6.55
CA THR A 97 -4.54 12.18 7.38
C THR A 97 -4.85 10.72 7.07
N LEU A 98 -5.42 9.99 8.03
CA LEU A 98 -5.93 8.64 7.83
C LEU A 98 -7.03 8.64 6.76
N SER A 99 -7.87 9.69 6.73
CA SER A 99 -8.85 9.88 5.68
C SER A 99 -8.21 9.99 4.29
N ASP A 100 -7.10 10.71 4.14
CA ASP A 100 -6.38 10.81 2.87
C ASP A 100 -5.70 9.50 2.48
N ILE A 101 -5.10 8.78 3.44
CA ILE A 101 -4.54 7.44 3.21
C ILE A 101 -5.64 6.49 2.75
N ALA A 102 -6.80 6.53 3.40
CA ALA A 102 -7.96 5.73 3.05
C ALA A 102 -8.45 6.03 1.63
N VAL A 103 -8.57 7.31 1.25
CA VAL A 103 -8.95 7.69 -0.12
C VAL A 103 -7.93 7.18 -1.14
N GLN A 104 -6.62 7.33 -0.86
CA GLN A 104 -5.58 6.79 -1.73
C GLN A 104 -5.67 5.26 -1.87
N PHE A 105 -5.98 4.56 -0.77
CA PHE A 105 -6.23 3.12 -0.77
C PHE A 105 -7.46 2.77 -1.63
N MET A 106 -8.56 3.52 -1.50
CA MET A 106 -9.76 3.29 -2.31
C MET A 106 -9.48 3.52 -3.80
N ASP A 107 -8.75 4.59 -4.15
CA ASP A 107 -8.36 4.90 -5.53
C ASP A 107 -7.39 3.85 -6.10
N PHE A 108 -6.48 3.34 -5.27
CA PHE A 108 -5.60 2.22 -5.60
C PHE A 108 -6.40 0.97 -5.96
N CYS A 109 -7.30 0.55 -5.07
CA CYS A 109 -8.10 -0.65 -5.29
C CYS A 109 -9.04 -0.51 -6.50
N HIS A 110 -9.56 0.68 -6.78
CA HIS A 110 -10.31 0.96 -8.01
C HIS A 110 -9.44 0.76 -9.25
N SER A 111 -8.20 1.25 -9.23
CA SER A 111 -7.23 1.06 -10.31
C SER A 111 -6.82 -0.41 -10.48
N ALA A 112 -6.86 -1.19 -9.40
CA ALA A 112 -6.49 -2.61 -9.36
C ALA A 112 -7.71 -3.55 -9.27
N VAL A 113 -8.91 -3.11 -9.67
CA VAL A 113 -10.19 -3.81 -9.41
C VAL A 113 -10.22 -5.27 -9.87
N ALA A 114 -9.44 -5.62 -10.90
CA ALA A 114 -9.34 -6.99 -11.41
C ALA A 114 -8.52 -7.92 -10.50
N ASN A 115 -7.72 -7.38 -9.59
CA ASN A 115 -6.74 -8.10 -8.77
C ASN A 115 -7.08 -8.06 -7.27
N VAL A 116 -8.07 -7.25 -6.87
CA VAL A 116 -8.46 -7.09 -5.47
C VAL A 116 -9.83 -7.71 -5.21
N SER A 117 -9.99 -8.32 -4.04
CA SER A 117 -11.30 -8.78 -3.58
C SER A 117 -12.18 -7.59 -3.22
N ARG A 118 -13.28 -7.38 -3.97
CA ARG A 118 -14.27 -6.31 -3.69
C ARG A 118 -14.70 -6.30 -2.22
N ARG A 119 -14.99 -7.47 -1.66
CA ARG A 119 -15.41 -7.60 -0.26
C ARG A 119 -14.33 -7.11 0.71
N ARG A 120 -13.07 -7.54 0.54
CA ARG A 120 -11.97 -7.16 1.44
C ARG A 120 -11.61 -5.68 1.28
N TRP A 121 -11.65 -5.17 0.06
CA TRP A 121 -11.44 -3.76 -0.25
C TRP A 121 -12.42 -2.87 0.52
N PHE A 122 -13.73 -3.05 0.32
CA PHE A 122 -14.73 -2.18 0.96
C PHE A 122 -14.81 -2.38 2.48
N ASP A 123 -14.55 -3.61 2.97
CA ASP A 123 -14.43 -3.87 4.41
C ASP A 123 -13.25 -3.10 5.02
N LEU A 124 -12.06 -3.15 4.41
CA LEU A 124 -10.89 -2.41 4.89
C LEU A 124 -11.09 -0.89 4.78
N GLY A 125 -11.69 -0.40 3.69
CA GLY A 125 -12.04 1.01 3.53
C GLY A 125 -12.99 1.51 4.62
N ALA A 126 -13.96 0.69 5.04
CA ALA A 126 -14.87 1.03 6.12
C ALA A 126 -14.18 1.04 7.49
N HIS A 127 -13.23 0.14 7.74
CA HIS A 127 -12.40 0.19 8.96
C HIS A 127 -11.58 1.48 8.99
N PHE A 128 -10.90 1.82 7.90
CA PHE A 128 -10.18 3.09 7.77
C PHE A 128 -11.08 4.29 8.11
N MET A 129 -12.31 4.31 7.57
CA MET A 129 -13.27 5.37 7.83
C MET A 129 -13.65 5.47 9.31
N VAL A 130 -13.93 4.36 9.99
CA VAL A 130 -14.26 4.39 11.43
C VAL A 130 -13.10 4.94 12.25
N HIS A 131 -11.87 4.49 11.97
CA HIS A 131 -10.69 5.03 12.66
C HIS A 131 -10.47 6.51 12.37
N ALA A 132 -10.71 6.95 11.13
CA ALA A 132 -10.64 8.36 10.77
C ALA A 132 -11.72 9.19 11.50
N MET A 133 -12.94 8.68 11.65
CA MET A 133 -13.98 9.35 12.44
C MET A 133 -13.54 9.56 13.89
N LEU A 134 -12.92 8.56 14.51
CA LEU A 134 -12.46 8.63 15.90
C LEU A 134 -11.33 9.65 16.09
N GLU A 135 -10.43 9.78 15.11
CA GLU A 135 -9.22 10.59 15.25
C GLU A 135 -9.34 12.00 14.64
N GLU A 136 -10.19 12.17 13.63
CA GLU A 136 -10.05 13.29 12.69
C GLU A 136 -11.26 14.22 12.63
N GLU A 137 -12.43 13.85 13.17
CA GLU A 137 -13.67 14.63 13.08
C GLU A 137 -13.48 16.14 13.36
N VAL A 138 -12.82 16.45 14.47
CA VAL A 138 -12.68 17.83 14.95
C VAL A 138 -11.63 18.61 14.15
N ARG A 139 -10.60 17.92 13.63
CA ARG A 139 -9.39 18.57 13.09
C ARG A 139 -9.32 18.53 11.57
N PHE A 140 -9.86 17.50 10.94
CA PHE A 140 -9.80 17.26 9.49
C PHE A 140 -11.19 16.86 8.93
N PRO A 141 -12.25 17.66 9.17
CA PRO A 141 -13.60 17.31 8.74
C PRO A 141 -13.74 17.26 7.20
N GLU A 142 -12.94 18.03 6.46
CA GLU A 142 -12.99 18.05 5.00
C GLU A 142 -12.46 16.75 4.39
N GLN A 143 -11.33 16.25 4.92
CA GLN A 143 -10.71 15.00 4.51
C GLN A 143 -11.62 13.82 4.85
N LEU A 144 -12.18 13.81 6.06
CA LEU A 144 -13.14 12.79 6.48
C LEU A 144 -14.40 12.82 5.61
N ASN A 145 -14.91 14.01 5.27
CA ASN A 145 -16.04 14.15 4.38
C ASN A 145 -15.74 13.65 2.96
N ARG A 146 -14.50 13.84 2.46
CA ARG A 146 -14.07 13.30 1.17
C ARG A 146 -14.09 11.78 1.19
N LEU A 147 -13.60 11.13 2.24
CA LEU A 147 -13.67 9.68 2.39
C LEU A 147 -15.14 9.20 2.46
N CYS A 148 -15.95 9.83 3.31
CA CYS A 148 -17.37 9.49 3.44
C CYS A 148 -18.12 9.65 2.12
N ASN A 149 -17.75 10.60 1.26
CA ASN A 149 -18.38 10.81 -0.03
C ASN A 149 -17.56 10.27 -1.20
N TRP A 150 -16.62 9.35 -0.96
CA TRP A 150 -15.89 8.70 -2.02
C TRP A 150 -16.86 7.98 -2.97
N ARG A 151 -16.63 8.12 -4.28
CA ARG A 151 -17.48 7.62 -5.36
C ARG A 151 -16.61 7.29 -6.57
N THR A 152 -17.11 6.41 -7.41
CA THR A 152 -16.49 5.98 -8.66
C THR A 152 -17.36 6.39 -9.86
N ASN A 153 -16.96 5.96 -11.06
CA ASN A 153 -17.82 6.00 -12.25
C ASN A 153 -18.62 4.70 -12.44
N ASP A 154 -18.61 3.79 -11.47
CA ASP A 154 -19.30 2.51 -11.47
C ASP A 154 -20.35 2.47 -10.36
N SER A 155 -21.63 2.47 -10.76
CA SER A 155 -22.75 2.44 -9.81
C SER A 155 -22.78 1.19 -8.92
N GLU A 156 -22.26 0.07 -9.39
CA GLU A 156 -22.19 -1.15 -8.57
C GLU A 156 -21.19 -0.95 -7.43
N LEU A 157 -20.00 -0.42 -7.73
CA LEU A 157 -18.98 -0.13 -6.72
C LEU A 157 -19.45 0.93 -5.71
N ASP A 158 -20.19 1.93 -6.16
CA ASP A 158 -20.78 2.94 -5.28
C ASP A 158 -21.80 2.32 -4.31
N ILE A 159 -22.60 1.35 -4.76
CA ILE A 159 -23.52 0.59 -3.89
C ILE A 159 -22.74 -0.22 -2.86
N TRP A 160 -21.66 -0.90 -3.27
CA TRP A 160 -20.81 -1.66 -2.34
C TRP A 160 -20.24 -0.76 -1.25
N TRP A 161 -19.74 0.43 -1.62
CA TRP A 161 -19.24 1.40 -0.64
C TRP A 161 -20.33 1.86 0.31
N GLU A 162 -21.51 2.22 -0.20
CA GLU A 162 -22.64 2.65 0.62
C GLU A 162 -23.03 1.57 1.64
N VAL A 163 -23.17 0.32 1.18
CA VAL A 163 -23.54 -0.82 2.03
C VAL A 163 -22.49 -1.05 3.11
N SER A 164 -21.21 -1.14 2.75
CA SER A 164 -20.12 -1.34 3.71
C SER A 164 -20.05 -0.20 4.71
N ARG A 165 -20.17 1.06 4.27
CA ARG A 165 -20.19 2.21 5.17
C ARG A 165 -21.35 2.13 6.15
N THR A 166 -22.58 1.92 5.67
CA THR A 166 -23.77 1.88 6.52
C THR A 166 -23.66 0.82 7.61
N MET A 167 -23.16 -0.39 7.29
CA MET A 167 -22.95 -1.45 8.29
C MET A 167 -22.04 -1.01 9.45
N PHE A 168 -20.99 -0.24 9.16
CA PHE A 168 -20.10 0.25 10.22
C PHE A 168 -20.70 1.44 10.97
N LEU A 169 -21.47 2.31 10.30
CA LEU A 169 -22.16 3.43 10.96
C LEU A 169 -23.26 2.95 11.92
N GLU A 170 -23.88 1.79 11.71
CA GLU A 170 -24.78 1.17 12.70
C GLU A 170 -24.10 0.89 14.05
N HIS A 171 -22.77 0.86 14.06
CA HIS A 171 -21.96 0.61 15.24
C HIS A 171 -21.33 1.86 15.85
N MET A 172 -21.53 3.04 15.25
CA MET A 172 -20.99 4.33 15.70
C MET A 172 -22.10 5.19 16.33
N PRO A 173 -21.81 5.93 17.41
CA PRO A 173 -22.78 6.87 17.98
C PRO A 173 -22.99 8.09 17.08
N PRO A 174 -24.02 8.91 17.35
CA PRO A 174 -24.18 10.23 16.73
C PRO A 174 -22.93 11.11 16.95
N PRO A 175 -22.57 11.99 16.00
CA PRO A 175 -23.35 12.38 14.82
C PRO A 175 -23.20 11.45 13.60
N PHE A 176 -22.31 10.45 13.67
CA PHE A 176 -21.99 9.63 12.50
C PHE A 176 -22.96 8.49 12.25
N GLY A 177 -23.45 7.88 13.32
CA GLY A 177 -24.21 6.65 13.24
C GLY A 177 -25.44 6.64 14.12
N THR A 178 -26.00 5.44 14.29
CA THR A 178 -27.27 5.21 14.99
C THR A 178 -27.11 4.39 16.27
N ALA A 179 -25.88 4.06 16.65
CA ALA A 179 -25.63 3.29 17.86
C ALA A 179 -25.91 4.12 19.11
N ASP A 180 -26.09 3.42 20.24
CA ASP A 180 -26.18 4.08 21.54
C ASP A 180 -24.91 4.89 21.83
N PRO A 181 -25.01 6.00 22.60
CA PRO A 181 -23.85 6.77 23.01
C PRO A 181 -22.81 5.89 23.69
N MET A 182 -21.59 5.92 23.18
CA MET A 182 -20.42 5.21 23.69
C MET A 182 -19.31 6.20 24.00
N SER A 183 -18.50 5.91 25.01
CA SER A 183 -17.29 6.67 25.29
C SER A 183 -16.22 6.41 24.22
N ARG A 184 -15.20 7.27 24.17
CA ARG A 184 -14.07 7.09 23.24
C ARG A 184 -13.30 5.81 23.55
N GLU A 185 -13.16 5.47 24.82
CA GLU A 185 -12.50 4.25 25.28
C GLU A 185 -13.27 3.01 24.82
N GLU A 186 -14.60 2.99 24.99
CA GLU A 186 -15.45 1.88 24.51
C GLU A 186 -15.35 1.71 22.99
N LEU A 187 -15.30 2.82 22.24
CA LEU A 187 -15.10 2.76 20.79
C LEU A 187 -13.70 2.27 20.40
N SER A 188 -12.67 2.66 21.15
CA SER A 188 -11.30 2.21 20.91
C SER A 188 -11.11 0.71 21.21
N GLU A 189 -11.82 0.19 22.21
CA GLU A 189 -11.87 -1.25 22.49
C GLU A 189 -12.65 -2.02 21.42
N LYS A 190 -13.74 -1.44 20.92
CA LYS A 190 -14.56 -2.03 19.86
C LYS A 190 -13.87 -2.02 18.49
N PHE A 191 -13.06 -0.99 18.23
CA PHE A 191 -12.29 -0.82 17.01
C PHE A 191 -10.80 -0.63 17.35
N PRO A 192 -10.07 -1.71 17.71
CA PRO A 192 -8.65 -1.60 18.00
C PRO A 192 -7.84 -1.26 16.75
N LEU A 193 -6.94 -0.28 16.84
CA LEU A 193 -6.07 0.12 15.72
C LEU A 193 -5.24 -1.05 15.19
N GLN A 194 -4.83 -1.97 16.07
CA GLN A 194 -4.08 -3.17 15.69
C GLN A 194 -4.88 -4.05 14.72
N CYS A 195 -6.21 -4.09 14.85
CA CYS A 195 -7.05 -4.83 13.90
C CYS A 195 -7.04 -4.19 12.51
N LEU A 196 -7.00 -2.85 12.41
CA LEU A 196 -6.82 -2.17 11.13
C LEU A 196 -5.45 -2.48 10.53
N GLN A 197 -4.39 -2.42 11.35
CA GLN A 197 -3.02 -2.73 10.92
C GLN A 197 -2.89 -4.16 10.38
N HIS A 198 -3.44 -5.16 11.08
CA HIS A 198 -3.42 -6.54 10.61
C HIS A 198 -4.21 -6.71 9.30
N ARG A 199 -5.42 -6.15 9.21
CA ARG A 199 -6.22 -6.22 7.97
C ARG A 199 -5.53 -5.55 6.79
N TYR A 200 -4.83 -4.46 7.04
CA TYR A 200 -4.03 -3.76 6.03
C TYR A 200 -2.88 -4.64 5.52
N VAL A 201 -2.12 -5.25 6.45
CA VAL A 201 -1.00 -6.14 6.12
C VAL A 201 -1.50 -7.35 5.35
N ASP A 202 -2.49 -8.07 5.88
CA ASP A 202 -3.09 -9.24 5.21
C ASP A 202 -3.63 -8.89 3.81
N PHE A 203 -4.16 -7.67 3.62
CA PHE A 203 -4.67 -7.23 2.32
C PHE A 203 -3.56 -7.10 1.30
N PHE A 204 -2.46 -6.42 1.66
CA PHE A 204 -1.36 -6.19 0.75
C PHE A 204 -0.45 -7.41 0.57
N GLU A 205 -0.31 -8.27 1.56
CA GLU A 205 0.38 -9.56 1.40
C GLU A 205 -0.35 -10.43 0.36
N ASP A 206 -1.66 -10.65 0.52
CA ASP A 206 -2.46 -11.41 -0.44
C ASP A 206 -2.41 -10.79 -1.85
N LEU A 207 -2.36 -9.45 -1.95
CA LEU A 207 -2.24 -8.79 -3.25
C LEU A 207 -0.85 -9.00 -3.86
N MET A 208 0.22 -8.88 -3.07
CA MET A 208 1.59 -9.11 -3.51
C MET A 208 1.84 -10.54 -3.97
N GLU A 209 1.07 -11.52 -3.48
CA GLU A 209 1.09 -12.91 -3.98
C GLU A 209 0.51 -13.07 -5.40
N VAL A 210 -0.37 -12.17 -5.82
CA VAL A 210 -1.02 -12.20 -7.15
C VAL A 210 -0.23 -11.39 -8.19
N LEU A 211 0.58 -10.43 -7.72
CA LEU A 211 1.45 -9.61 -8.57
C LEU A 211 2.69 -10.38 -9.03
N ASP A 212 3.30 -9.94 -10.14
CA ASP A 212 4.43 -10.66 -10.74
C ASP A 212 5.64 -10.61 -9.80
N ALA A 213 6.22 -11.76 -9.47
CA ALA A 213 7.43 -11.79 -8.64
C ALA A 213 8.62 -11.18 -9.41
N PRO A 214 9.42 -10.28 -8.83
CA PRO A 214 10.58 -9.70 -9.52
C PRO A 214 11.54 -10.78 -9.99
N LEU A 215 12.05 -10.67 -11.23
CA LEU A 215 12.95 -11.69 -11.80
C LEU A 215 14.20 -11.95 -10.95
N LEU A 216 14.72 -10.93 -10.27
CA LEU A 216 15.86 -11.09 -9.36
C LEU A 216 15.48 -11.90 -8.11
N LEU A 217 14.27 -11.72 -7.59
CA LEU A 217 13.77 -12.49 -6.45
C LEU A 217 13.54 -13.95 -6.86
N GLN A 218 12.96 -14.18 -8.04
CA GLN A 218 12.81 -15.54 -8.59
C GLN A 218 14.20 -16.23 -8.69
N LEU A 219 15.19 -15.54 -9.26
CA LEU A 219 16.56 -16.06 -9.41
C LEU A 219 17.18 -16.45 -8.06
N GLU A 220 17.02 -15.61 -7.02
CA GLU A 220 17.46 -15.91 -5.65
C GLU A 220 16.80 -17.18 -5.10
N GLN A 221 15.51 -17.37 -5.39
CA GLN A 221 14.74 -18.55 -5.00
C GLN A 221 15.05 -19.79 -5.87
N GLY A 222 15.89 -19.66 -6.90
CA GLY A 222 16.23 -20.76 -7.80
C GLY A 222 15.09 -21.13 -8.74
N GLN A 223 14.17 -20.21 -9.01
CA GLN A 223 13.09 -20.36 -9.97
C GLN A 223 13.22 -19.23 -11.00
N LEU A 224 12.94 -19.50 -12.27
CA LEU A 224 12.80 -18.43 -13.25
C LEU A 224 11.61 -18.82 -14.11
N GLU A 225 10.61 -17.94 -14.17
CA GLU A 225 9.43 -18.19 -14.96
C GLU A 225 9.79 -18.51 -16.42
N GLY A 226 9.13 -19.53 -16.97
CA GLY A 226 9.40 -20.02 -18.33
C GLY A 226 10.62 -20.92 -18.48
N LEU A 227 11.38 -21.20 -17.42
CA LEU A 227 12.53 -22.11 -17.43
C LEU A 227 12.32 -23.33 -16.54
N THR A 228 12.95 -24.46 -16.90
CA THR A 228 13.02 -25.63 -16.02
C THR A 228 14.02 -25.39 -14.88
N ARG A 229 13.92 -26.17 -13.80
CA ARG A 229 14.83 -26.08 -12.66
C ARG A 229 16.30 -26.25 -13.07
N GLU A 230 16.58 -27.14 -14.02
CA GLU A 230 17.92 -27.38 -14.55
C GLU A 230 18.43 -26.15 -15.33
N GLN A 231 17.57 -25.51 -16.12
CA GLN A 231 17.92 -24.29 -16.85
C GLN A 231 18.17 -23.12 -15.90
N THR A 232 17.35 -22.97 -14.86
CA THR A 232 17.58 -21.95 -13.83
C THR A 232 18.88 -22.19 -13.06
N GLN A 233 19.19 -23.45 -12.73
CA GLN A 233 20.45 -23.81 -12.06
C GLN A 233 21.67 -23.45 -12.91
N GLN A 234 21.63 -23.74 -14.22
CA GLN A 234 22.70 -23.36 -15.15
C GLN A 234 22.94 -21.85 -15.18
N ILE A 235 21.87 -21.04 -15.14
CA ILE A 235 21.97 -19.58 -15.09
C ILE A 235 22.56 -19.12 -13.76
N ARG A 236 22.14 -19.70 -12.62
CA ARG A 236 22.70 -19.37 -11.29
C ARG A 236 24.20 -19.65 -11.22
N GLU A 237 24.62 -20.82 -11.71
CA GLU A 237 26.04 -21.20 -11.78
C GLU A 237 26.84 -20.25 -12.67
N TYR A 238 26.28 -19.85 -13.81
CA TYR A 238 26.90 -18.87 -14.71
C TYR A 238 27.04 -17.49 -14.05
N CYS A 239 26.04 -17.05 -13.29
CA CYS A 239 26.03 -15.76 -12.59
C CYS A 239 26.85 -15.75 -11.29
N GLY A 240 27.29 -16.90 -10.78
CA GLY A 240 28.09 -17.01 -9.56
C GLY A 240 27.29 -16.96 -8.26
N PHE A 241 26.01 -17.32 -8.28
CA PHE A 241 25.20 -17.54 -7.08
C PHE A 241 25.40 -18.98 -6.58
N TRP A 242 26.20 -19.15 -5.51
CA TRP A 242 26.52 -20.44 -4.88
C TRP A 242 25.58 -20.76 -3.72
#